data_AF-A0A1D7UNC4-F1
#
_entry.id   AF-A0A1D7UNC4-F1
#
_cell.length_a   1.000
_cell.length_b   1.000
_cell.length_c   1.000
_cell.angle_alpha   90.00
_cell.angle_beta   90.00
_cell.angle_gamma   90.00
#
_symmetry.space_group_name_H-M   'P 1'
#
loop_
_entity.id
_entity.type
_entity.pdbx_description
1 polymer ?
#
loop_
_entity_poly.entity_id
_entity_poly.type
_entity_poly.pdbx_seq_one_letter_code
_entity_poly.pdbx_strand_id
1 'polypeptide(L)' 'MTSSDFDSLIRSYGKWLSDNTTYTQLDEWYEVNVPLLDEDNDYTQFYVKPGKNSVTFSDDCATSRMG' A
#
# COMPACT_ATOMS: atom_id res chain seq x y z
N MET A 1 -11.66 -24.91 -9.35
CA MET A 1 -11.60 -23.69 -8.53
C MET A 1 -12.86 -23.61 -7.70
N THR A 2 -12.72 -23.80 -6.40
CA THR A 2 -13.74 -23.63 -5.37
C THR A 2 -13.61 -22.24 -4.74
N SER A 3 -14.56 -21.83 -3.90
CA SER A 3 -14.43 -20.59 -3.11
C SER A 3 -13.19 -20.60 -2.21
N SER A 4 -12.84 -21.75 -1.63
CA SER A 4 -11.64 -21.90 -0.80
C SER A 4 -10.34 -21.72 -1.57
N ASP A 5 -10.32 -22.06 -2.87
CA ASP A 5 -9.17 -21.80 -3.75
C ASP A 5 -9.00 -20.29 -3.98
N PHE A 6 -10.11 -19.56 -4.20
CA PHE A 6 -10.09 -18.10 -4.35
C PHE A 6 -9.62 -17.40 -3.07
N ASP A 7 -10.12 -17.81 -1.90
CA ASP A 7 -9.69 -17.23 -0.63
C ASP A 7 -8.19 -17.43 -0.39
N SER A 8 -7.66 -18.58 -0.81
CA SER A 8 -6.23 -18.91 -0.70
C SER A 8 -5.39 -18.08 -1.66
N LEU A 9 -5.90 -17.80 -2.87
CA LEU A 9 -5.27 -16.89 -3.82
C LEU A 9 -5.24 -15.46 -3.30
N ILE A 10 -6.36 -14.95 -2.77
CA ILE A 10 -6.44 -13.59 -2.20
C ILE A 10 -5.44 -13.44 -1.05
N ARG A 11 -5.37 -14.42 -0.14
CA ARG A 11 -4.39 -14.40 0.95
C ARG A 11 -2.96 -14.43 0.47
N SER A 12 -2.66 -15.28 -0.52
CA SER A 12 -1.31 -15.39 -1.09
C SER A 12 -0.89 -14.10 -1.78
N TYR A 13 -1.81 -13.48 -2.53
CA TYR A 13 -1.59 -12.19 -3.16
C TYR A 13 -1.42 -11.06 -2.15
N GLY A 14 -2.25 -11.03 -1.09
CA GLY A 14 -2.10 -10.06 -0.01
C GLY A 14 -0.76 -10.19 0.73
N LYS A 15 -0.30 -11.43 0.96
CA LYS A 15 1.04 -11.66 1.50
C LYS A 15 2.12 -11.17 0.55
N TRP A 16 2.03 -11.49 -0.74
CA TRP A 16 2.99 -11.04 -1.73
C TRP A 16 3.06 -9.50 -1.80
N LEU A 17 1.91 -8.81 -1.80
CA LEU A 17 1.86 -7.35 -1.73
C LEU A 17 2.56 -6.81 -0.49
N SER A 18 2.28 -7.39 0.69
CA SER A 18 2.93 -6.97 1.94
C SER A 18 4.45 -7.20 1.93
N ASP A 19 4.91 -8.31 1.37
CA ASP A 19 6.34 -8.66 1.33
C ASP A 19 7.12 -7.77 0.33
N ASN A 20 6.44 -7.22 -0.69
CA ASN A 20 7.06 -6.44 -1.77
C ASN A 20 6.73 -4.94 -1.70
N THR A 21 5.87 -4.50 -0.79
CA THR A 21 5.65 -3.07 -0.51
C THR A 21 6.87 -2.52 0.22
N THR A 22 7.40 -1.41 -0.26
CA THR A 22 8.52 -0.72 0.38
C THR A 22 8.08 0.64 0.91
N TYR A 23 8.83 1.15 1.88
CA TYR A 23 8.60 2.50 2.37
C TYR A 23 9.91 3.21 2.74
N THR A 24 9.92 4.52 2.58
CA THR A 24 11.03 5.40 2.96
C THR A 24 10.49 6.51 3.85
N GLN A 25 11.15 6.78 4.98
CA GLN A 25 10.78 7.89 5.85
C GLN A 25 11.33 9.21 5.29
N LEU A 26 10.45 10.21 5.16
CA LEU A 26 10.73 11.58 4.70
C LEU A 26 10.14 12.56 5.73
N ASP A 27 10.95 12.97 6.70
CA ASP A 27 10.54 13.78 7.86
C ASP A 27 9.35 13.17 8.63
N GLU A 28 8.18 13.81 8.56
CA GLU A 28 6.93 13.39 9.18
C GLU A 28 6.07 12.46 8.29
N TRP A 29 6.50 12.24 7.04
CA TRP A 29 5.82 11.40 6.06
C TRP A 29 6.59 10.10 5.82
N TYR A 30 5.87 9.09 5.36
CA TYR A 30 6.40 7.86 4.80
C TYR A 30 5.96 7.81 3.35
N GLU A 31 6.90 7.81 2.42
CA GLU A 31 6.63 7.45 1.03
C GLU A 31 6.49 5.92 0.98
N VAL A 32 5.37 5.43 0.46
CA VAL A 32 5.04 4.02 0.34
C VAL A 32 4.93 3.68 -1.14
N ASN A 33 5.66 2.65 -1.57
CA ASN A 33 5.65 2.15 -2.94
C ASN A 33 5.05 0.73 -2.94
N VAL A 34 3.85 0.59 -3.49
CA VAL A 34 3.14 -0.68 -3.62
C VAL A 34 3.29 -1.18 -5.05
N PRO A 35 3.85 -2.38 -5.30
CA PRO A 35 4.04 -2.88 -6.65
C PRO A 35 2.71 -3.15 -7.35
N LEU A 36 2.62 -2.78 -8.62
CA LEU A 36 1.59 -3.25 -9.52
C LEU A 36 1.98 -4.63 -10.07
N LEU A 37 0.99 -5.49 -10.29
CA LEU A 37 1.23 -6.78 -10.93
C LEU A 37 1.23 -6.59 -12.44
N ASP A 38 2.31 -6.00 -12.96
CA ASP A 38 2.56 -5.78 -14.38
C ASP A 38 3.99 -6.18 -14.78
N GLU A 39 4.30 -6.08 -16.07
CA GLU A 39 5.63 -6.38 -16.62
C GLU A 39 6.59 -5.18 -16.56
N ASP A 40 6.04 -3.98 -16.34
CA ASP A 40 6.79 -2.72 -16.35
C ASP A 40 7.42 -2.40 -14.97
N ASN A 41 7.08 -3.19 -13.95
CA ASN A 41 7.54 -3.05 -12.57
C ASN A 41 7.18 -1.65 -12.02
N ASP A 42 5.97 -1.22 -12.34
CA ASP A 42 5.42 0.03 -11.85
C ASP A 42 4.96 -0.10 -10.39
N TYR A 43 4.85 1.06 -9.73
CA TYR A 43 4.40 1.15 -8.35
C TYR A 43 3.27 2.17 -8.23
N THR A 44 2.29 1.85 -7.41
CA THR A 44 1.42 2.88 -6.81
C THR A 44 2.18 3.51 -5.67
N GLN A 45 2.59 4.76 -5.84
CA GLN A 45 3.22 5.56 -4.80
C GLN A 45 2.18 6.43 -4.07
N PHE A 46 2.28 6.50 -2.75
CA PHE A 46 1.53 7.45 -1.93
C PHE A 46 2.28 7.75 -0.63
N TYR A 47 1.83 8.77 0.09
CA TYR A 47 2.44 9.26 1.31
C TYR A 47 1.52 9.03 2.51
N VAL A 48 2.11 8.60 3.61
CA VAL A 48 1.41 8.37 4.88
C VAL A 48 2.03 9.21 5.98
N LYS A 49 1.20 9.98 6.69
CA LYS A 49 1.60 10.67 7.93
C LYS A 49 0.80 10.14 9.12
N PRO A 50 1.43 9.39 10.03
CA PRO A 50 0.83 9.00 11.31
C PRO A 50 0.63 10.21 12.20
N GLY A 51 -0.58 10.37 12.75
CA GLY A 51 -0.91 11.28 13.83
C GLY A 51 -1.16 10.52 15.13
N LYS A 52 -1.42 11.25 16.22
CA LYS A 52 -1.68 10.66 17.55
C LYS A 52 -2.87 9.68 17.55
N ASN A 53 -3.91 10.01 16.79
CA ASN A 53 -5.17 9.26 16.71
C ASN A 53 -5.74 9.27 15.27
N SER A 54 -4.88 9.48 14.28
CA SER A 54 -5.31 9.61 12.89
C SER A 54 -4.20 9.18 11.95
N VAL A 55 -4.56 8.89 10.71
CA VAL A 55 -3.61 8.67 9.63
C VAL A 55 -4.03 9.56 8.47
N THR A 56 -3.06 10.33 7.95
CA THR A 56 -3.26 11.14 6.74
C THR A 56 -2.59 10.44 5.57
N PHE A 57 -3.33 10.33 4.47
CA PHE A 57 -2.83 9.81 3.19
C PHE A 57 -2.76 10.96 2.19
N SER A 58 -1.73 10.99 1.36
CA SER A 58 -1.63 11.92 0.24
C SER A 58 -1.08 11.21 -0.98
N ASP A 59 -1.60 11.48 -2.16
CA ASP A 59 -1.15 10.90 -3.43
C ASP A 59 -0.52 11.96 -4.35
N ASP A 60 0.07 13.01 -3.76
CA ASP A 60 0.63 14.21 -4.42
C ASP A 60 -0.33 15.08 -5.26
N CYS A 61 -1.60 14.68 -5.44
CA CYS A 61 -2.65 15.49 -6.08
C CYS A 61 -3.91 15.70 -5.20
N ALA A 62 -4.05 14.94 -4.12
CA ALA A 62 -5.12 15.05 -3.12
C ALA A 62 -4.65 14.54 -1.74
N THR A 63 -5.29 15.03 -0.67
CA THR A 63 -5.03 14.58 0.71
C THR A 63 -6.32 14.06 1.34
N SER A 64 -6.28 12.86 1.90
CA SER A 64 -7.39 12.22 2.62
C SER A 64 -7.02 11.93 4.08
N ARG A 65 -7.98 12.03 5.00
CA ARG A 65 -7.77 11.73 6.43
C ARG A 65 -8.70 10.61 6.90
N MET A 66 -8.14 9.63 7.60
CA MET A 66 -8.91 8.64 8.37
C MET A 66 -8.72 8.90 9.87
N GLY A 67 -9.80 8.76 10.64
CA GLY A 67 -9.85 8.89 12.10
C GLY A 67 -10.54 7.69 12.74
#